data_AF-A0A3L6QVV8-F1
#
_entry.id   AF-A0A3L6QVV8-F1
#
_cell.length_a   1.000
_cell.length_b   1.000
_cell.length_c   1.000
_cell.angle_alpha   90.00
_cell.angle_beta   90.00
_cell.angle_gamma   90.00
#
_symmetry.space_group_name_H-M   'P 1'
#
loop_
_entity.id
_entity.type
_entity.pdbx_description
1 polymer ?
#
loop_
_entity_poly.entity_id
_entity_poly.type
_entity_poly.pdbx_seq_one_letter_code
_entity_poly.pdbx_strand_id
1 'polypeptide(L)'
;MPPPQEQPHRPLGGRRPRPPPAPPPMAYSDDMVAFYDAWVGREEQIVADLTAALALPPRRHRDALAPLVDAAVDHVATYYEHKARLADRDVVAALDPRWLNPLERTFLWAWGWKPALVFRFVESGGGGGGGMGPAQR
;
A
#
# COMPACT_ATOMS: atom_id res chain seq x y z
N MET A 1 -74.52 -19.81 12.77
CA MET A 1 -73.15 -19.95 13.33
C MET A 1 -72.21 -20.11 12.15
N PRO A 2 -71.37 -19.12 11.79
CA PRO A 2 -70.44 -19.26 10.67
C PRO A 2 -69.14 -19.98 11.13
N PRO A 3 -68.41 -20.66 10.22
CA PRO A 3 -67.18 -21.35 10.57
C PRO A 3 -66.00 -20.37 10.78
N PRO A 4 -64.96 -20.75 11.56
CA PRO A 4 -63.84 -19.88 11.86
C PRO A 4 -62.96 -19.70 10.60
N GLN A 5 -62.62 -18.46 10.30
CA GLN A 5 -61.70 -18.12 9.20
C GLN A 5 -60.26 -18.42 9.65
N GLU A 6 -59.59 -19.38 9.00
CA GLU A 6 -58.15 -19.60 9.20
C GLU A 6 -57.36 -18.38 8.71
N GLN A 7 -56.62 -17.75 9.63
CA GLN A 7 -55.66 -16.70 9.29
C GLN A 7 -54.37 -17.34 8.77
N PRO A 8 -53.79 -16.83 7.66
CA PRO A 8 -52.58 -17.41 7.11
C PRO A 8 -51.41 -17.12 8.05
N HIS A 9 -50.76 -18.19 8.51
CA HIS A 9 -49.57 -18.11 9.35
C HIS A 9 -48.45 -17.35 8.63
N ARG A 10 -48.12 -16.17 9.16
CA ARG A 10 -46.97 -15.37 8.74
C ARG A 10 -45.70 -16.18 9.03
N PRO A 11 -44.81 -16.44 8.06
CA PRO A 11 -43.59 -17.17 8.34
C PRO A 11 -42.76 -16.35 9.32
N LEU A 12 -42.45 -16.94 10.48
CA LEU A 12 -41.52 -16.38 11.45
C LEU A 12 -40.22 -16.08 10.73
N GLY A 13 -39.90 -14.79 10.63
CA GLY A 13 -38.69 -14.29 10.00
C GLY A 13 -37.47 -15.03 10.54
N GLY A 14 -36.82 -15.78 9.65
CA GLY A 14 -35.49 -16.31 9.93
C GLY A 14 -34.59 -15.15 10.31
N ARG A 15 -34.15 -15.11 11.57
CA ARG A 15 -33.16 -14.16 12.04
C ARG A 15 -31.93 -14.36 11.16
N ARG A 16 -31.67 -13.42 10.25
CA ARG A 16 -30.39 -13.38 9.54
C ARG A 16 -29.29 -13.37 10.63
N PRO A 17 -28.30 -14.27 10.56
CA PRO A 17 -27.21 -14.25 11.51
C PRO A 17 -26.57 -12.86 11.50
N ARG A 18 -26.40 -12.29 12.70
CA ARG A 18 -25.76 -10.99 12.86
C ARG A 18 -24.35 -11.09 12.24
N PRO A 19 -23.95 -10.15 11.36
CA PRO A 19 -22.60 -10.17 10.81
C PRO A 19 -21.60 -10.16 11.97
N PRO A 20 -20.48 -10.90 11.85
CA PRO A 20 -19.45 -10.89 12.87
C PRO A 20 -19.01 -9.45 13.16
N PRO A 21 -18.68 -9.12 14.42
CA PRO A 21 -18.15 -7.80 14.75
C PRO A 21 -16.91 -7.53 13.89
N ALA A 22 -16.78 -6.31 13.38
CA ALA A 22 -15.58 -5.91 12.65
C ALA A 22 -14.35 -6.17 13.55
N PRO A 23 -13.28 -6.79 13.01
CA PRO A 23 -12.07 -7.02 13.78
C PRO A 23 -11.46 -5.69 14.25
N PRO A 24 -10.70 -5.71 15.36
CA PRO A 24 -10.08 -4.50 15.89
C PRO A 24 -9.09 -3.92 14.87
N PRO A 25 -8.87 -2.59 14.89
CA PRO A 25 -8.03 -1.91 13.90
C PRO A 25 -6.61 -2.48 13.79
N MET A 26 -6.02 -2.93 14.91
CA MET A 26 -4.68 -3.56 14.90
C MET A 26 -4.62 -4.88 14.13
N ALA A 27 -5.71 -5.64 14.05
CA ALA A 27 -5.72 -6.92 13.33
C ALA A 27 -5.54 -6.76 11.82
N TYR A 28 -5.95 -5.63 11.24
CA TYR A 28 -5.73 -5.35 9.83
C TYR A 28 -4.26 -5.00 9.53
N SER A 29 -3.56 -4.38 10.48
CA SER A 29 -2.12 -4.11 10.34
C SER A 29 -1.31 -5.40 10.40
N ASP A 30 -1.65 -6.32 11.31
CA ASP A 30 -0.94 -7.59 11.44
C ASP A 30 -1.13 -8.50 10.21
N ASP A 31 -2.34 -8.50 9.63
CA ASP A 31 -2.63 -9.18 8.35
C ASP A 31 -1.74 -8.65 7.21
N MET A 32 -1.55 -7.33 7.14
CA MET A 32 -0.70 -6.69 6.14
C MET A 32 0.78 -6.99 6.34
N VAL A 33 1.25 -7.12 7.58
CA VAL A 33 2.63 -7.53 7.89
C VAL A 33 2.88 -8.94 7.37
N ALA A 34 1.99 -9.89 7.70
CA ALA A 34 2.12 -11.27 7.23
C ALA A 34 2.02 -11.38 5.70
N PHE A 35 1.09 -10.63 5.09
CA PHE A 35 0.99 -10.54 3.64
C PHE A 35 2.26 -9.97 3.01
N TYR A 36 2.80 -8.87 3.54
CA TYR A 36 3.97 -8.20 2.99
C TYR A 36 5.22 -9.08 3.06
N ASP A 37 5.43 -9.80 4.15
CA ASP A 37 6.55 -10.73 4.31
C ASP A 37 6.52 -11.84 3.24
N ALA A 38 5.35 -12.46 3.05
CA ALA A 38 5.15 -13.44 1.98
C ALA A 38 5.27 -12.83 0.57
N TRP A 39 4.83 -11.57 0.41
CA TRP A 39 4.91 -10.84 -0.84
C TRP A 39 6.38 -10.57 -1.23
N VAL A 40 7.21 -10.11 -0.30
CA VAL A 40 8.66 -9.91 -0.52
C VAL A 40 9.34 -11.23 -0.91
N GLY A 41 9.04 -12.33 -0.20
CA GLY A 41 9.61 -13.64 -0.57
C GLY A 41 9.23 -14.10 -1.98
N ARG A 42 8.02 -13.75 -2.46
CA ARG A 42 7.62 -14.00 -3.85
C ARG A 42 8.35 -13.07 -4.82
N GLU A 43 8.57 -11.80 -4.47
CA GLU A 43 9.33 -10.86 -5.30
C GLU A 43 10.75 -11.39 -5.56
N GLU A 44 11.42 -11.87 -4.53
CA GLU A 44 12.76 -12.48 -4.63
C GLU A 44 12.77 -13.67 -5.60
N GLN A 45 11.76 -14.53 -5.55
CA GLN A 45 11.63 -15.67 -6.47
C GLN A 45 11.45 -15.21 -7.92
N ILE A 46 10.59 -14.22 -8.17
CA ILE A 46 10.36 -13.67 -9.52
C ILE A 46 11.67 -13.08 -10.07
N VAL A 47 12.42 -12.35 -9.25
CA VAL A 47 13.73 -11.79 -9.64
C VAL A 47 14.74 -12.90 -9.96
N ALA A 48 14.79 -13.96 -9.15
CA ALA A 48 15.66 -15.10 -9.40
C ALA A 48 15.31 -15.81 -10.72
N ASP A 49 14.02 -16.01 -10.99
CA ASP A 49 13.53 -16.66 -12.21
C ASP A 49 13.81 -15.80 -13.46
N LEU A 50 13.57 -14.48 -13.39
CA LEU A 50 13.93 -13.55 -14.45
C LEU A 50 15.44 -13.57 -14.75
N THR A 51 16.26 -13.58 -13.70
CA THR A 51 17.72 -13.66 -13.84
C THR A 51 18.16 -14.97 -14.48
N ALA A 52 17.56 -16.09 -14.08
CA ALA A 52 17.83 -17.40 -14.66
C ALA A 52 17.39 -17.48 -16.13
N ALA A 53 16.24 -16.90 -16.47
CA ALA A 53 15.74 -16.85 -17.84
C ALA A 53 16.65 -16.03 -18.77
N LEU A 54 17.25 -14.94 -18.27
CA LEU A 54 18.24 -14.16 -19.00
C LEU A 54 19.53 -14.93 -19.29
N ALA A 55 19.89 -15.90 -18.45
CA ALA A 55 21.05 -16.76 -18.66
C ALA A 55 20.85 -17.83 -19.77
N LEU A 56 19.61 -18.05 -20.23
CA LEU A 56 19.32 -18.96 -21.34
C LEU A 56 19.84 -18.39 -22.68
N PRO A 57 19.95 -19.23 -23.74
CA PRO A 57 20.25 -18.73 -25.07
C PRO A 57 19.17 -17.74 -25.56
N PRO A 58 19.54 -16.65 -26.29
CA PRO A 58 18.59 -15.60 -26.70
C PRO A 58 17.35 -16.09 -27.45
N ARG A 59 17.46 -17.21 -28.17
CA ARG A 59 16.34 -17.84 -28.89
C ARG A 59 15.21 -18.32 -27.98
N ARG A 60 15.48 -18.54 -26.69
CA ARG A 60 14.50 -18.98 -25.68
C ARG A 60 14.06 -17.86 -24.75
N HIS A 61 14.69 -16.68 -24.82
CA HIS A 61 14.37 -15.55 -23.93
C HIS A 61 12.93 -15.13 -24.02
N ARG A 62 12.39 -14.94 -25.24
CA ARG A 62 11.02 -14.45 -25.41
C ARG A 62 10.00 -15.38 -24.73
N ASP A 63 10.11 -16.68 -24.98
CA ASP A 63 9.17 -17.68 -24.47
C ASP A 63 9.31 -17.86 -22.95
N ALA A 64 10.52 -17.68 -22.41
CA ALA A 64 10.77 -17.78 -20.97
C ALA A 64 10.44 -16.49 -20.20
N LEU A 65 10.70 -15.31 -20.76
CA LEU A 65 10.57 -14.02 -20.08
C LEU A 65 9.15 -13.48 -20.10
N ALA A 66 8.39 -13.66 -21.19
CA ALA A 66 7.03 -13.13 -21.28
C ALA A 66 6.15 -13.52 -20.08
N PRO A 67 6.00 -14.81 -19.69
CA PRO A 67 5.19 -15.18 -18.53
C PRO A 67 5.75 -14.67 -17.20
N LEU A 68 7.07 -14.48 -17.09
CA LEU A 68 7.70 -13.97 -15.87
C LEU A 68 7.49 -12.46 -15.72
N VAL A 69 7.48 -11.71 -16.81
CA VAL A 69 7.12 -10.29 -16.81
C VAL A 69 5.66 -10.11 -16.43
N ASP A 70 4.75 -10.92 -17.00
CA ASP A 70 3.34 -10.90 -16.62
C ASP A 70 3.17 -11.22 -15.13
N ALA A 71 3.88 -12.24 -14.62
CA ALA A 71 3.88 -12.58 -13.20
C ALA A 71 4.40 -11.43 -12.31
N ALA A 72 5.42 -10.70 -12.76
CA ALA A 72 5.94 -9.53 -12.03
C ALA A 72 4.93 -8.38 -11.98
N VAL A 73 4.24 -8.11 -13.10
CA VAL A 73 3.20 -7.07 -13.16
C VAL A 73 2.02 -7.43 -12.25
N ASP A 74 1.54 -8.67 -12.34
CA ASP A 74 0.45 -9.18 -11.50
C ASP A 74 0.83 -9.18 -10.01
N HIS A 75 2.09 -9.45 -9.69
CA HIS A 75 2.61 -9.42 -8.33
C HIS A 75 2.52 -8.03 -7.70
N VAL A 76 2.89 -6.99 -8.45
CA VAL A 76 2.75 -5.59 -8.01
C VAL A 76 1.29 -5.18 -7.91
N ALA A 77 0.44 -5.58 -8.87
CA ALA A 77 -0.99 -5.31 -8.83
C ALA A 77 -1.65 -5.89 -7.57
N THR A 78 -1.29 -7.13 -7.21
CA THR A 78 -1.79 -7.81 -6.01
C THR A 78 -1.47 -7.02 -4.73
N TYR A 79 -0.27 -6.44 -4.63
CA TYR A 79 0.08 -5.57 -3.49
C TYR A 79 -0.82 -4.35 -3.38
N TYR A 80 -1.03 -3.64 -4.50
CA TYR A 80 -1.86 -2.44 -4.49
C TYR A 80 -3.33 -2.75 -4.23
N GLU A 81 -3.85 -3.88 -4.71
CA GLU A 81 -5.21 -4.33 -4.38
C GLU A 81 -5.37 -4.65 -2.89
N HIS A 82 -4.42 -5.37 -2.30
CA HIS A 82 -4.47 -5.70 -0.87
C HIS A 82 -4.37 -4.44 -0.01
N LYS A 83 -3.48 -3.52 -0.40
CA LYS A 83 -3.34 -2.20 0.23
C LYS A 83 -4.60 -1.34 0.08
N ALA A 84 -5.28 -1.36 -1.07
CA ALA A 84 -6.53 -0.64 -1.27
C ALA A 84 -7.64 -1.18 -0.36
N ARG A 85 -7.77 -2.51 -0.23
CA ARG A 85 -8.72 -3.15 0.70
C ARG A 85 -8.43 -2.81 2.15
N LEU A 86 -7.15 -2.68 2.52
CA LEU A 86 -6.76 -2.18 3.83
C LEU A 86 -7.23 -0.74 4.01
N ALA A 87 -6.99 0.14 3.03
CA ALA A 87 -7.41 1.54 3.11
C ALA A 87 -8.94 1.69 3.23
N ASP A 88 -9.72 0.84 2.54
CA ASP A 88 -11.17 0.81 2.65
C ASP A 88 -11.67 0.44 4.07
N ARG A 89 -10.87 -0.32 4.82
CA ARG A 89 -11.20 -0.79 6.19
C ARG A 89 -10.63 0.11 7.28
N ASP A 90 -9.40 0.56 7.09
CA ASP A 90 -8.64 1.40 8.01
C ASP A 90 -7.60 2.24 7.24
N VAL A 91 -8.00 3.47 6.92
CA VAL A 91 -7.14 4.46 6.22
C VAL A 91 -5.89 4.78 7.04
N VAL A 92 -5.98 4.79 8.37
CA VAL A 92 -4.83 5.11 9.24
C VAL A 92 -3.82 3.98 9.18
N ALA A 93 -4.27 2.72 9.28
CA ALA A 93 -3.40 1.56 9.11
C ALA A 93 -2.77 1.51 7.71
N ALA A 94 -3.49 1.94 6.67
CA ALA A 94 -2.94 2.01 5.31
C ALA A 94 -1.87 3.09 5.10
N LEU A 95 -1.88 4.14 5.93
CA LEU A 95 -0.95 5.29 5.86
C LEU A 95 0.16 5.24 6.91
N ASP A 96 0.06 4.39 7.93
CA ASP A 96 1.15 4.04 8.85
C ASP A 96 1.71 2.65 8.47
N PRO A 97 2.62 2.57 7.49
CA PRO A 97 3.11 1.29 6.98
C PRO A 97 4.09 0.66 7.97
N ARG A 98 3.54 0.03 9.00
CA ARG A 98 4.27 -0.68 10.06
C ARG A 98 5.00 -1.92 9.56
N TRP A 99 4.59 -2.43 8.39
CA TRP A 99 5.22 -3.56 7.70
C TRP A 99 6.47 -3.17 6.91
N LEU A 100 6.76 -1.88 6.74
CA LEU A 100 7.98 -1.42 6.08
C LEU A 100 9.09 -1.19 7.09
N ASN A 101 10.33 -1.38 6.63
CA ASN A 101 11.51 -1.08 7.43
C ASN A 101 11.51 0.41 7.81
N PRO A 102 11.91 0.81 9.03
CA PRO A 102 12.05 2.22 9.42
C PRO A 102 12.70 3.13 8.36
N LEU A 103 13.71 2.65 7.64
CA LEU A 103 14.34 3.38 6.54
C LEU A 103 13.36 3.63 5.37
N GLU A 104 12.67 2.60 4.90
CA GLU A 104 11.68 2.68 3.83
C GLU A 104 10.51 3.60 4.22
N ARG A 105 10.09 3.56 5.48
CA ARG A 105 9.09 4.48 6.03
C ARG A 105 9.57 5.92 6.04
N THR A 106 10.84 6.17 6.39
CA THR A 106 11.43 7.52 6.27
C THR A 106 11.51 7.96 4.82
N PHE A 107 11.75 7.06 3.86
CA PHE A 107 11.73 7.39 2.44
C PHE A 107 10.32 7.74 1.93
N LEU A 108 9.27 7.05 2.38
CA LEU A 108 7.89 7.42 2.06
C LEU A 108 7.50 8.78 2.63
N TRP A 109 7.87 9.06 3.88
CA TRP A 109 7.73 10.41 4.45
C TRP A 109 8.57 11.43 3.67
N ALA A 110 9.80 11.05 3.29
CA ALA A 110 10.74 11.92 2.62
C ALA A 110 10.47 12.13 1.12
N TRP A 111 9.59 11.36 0.50
CA TRP A 111 9.08 11.61 -0.85
C TRP A 111 7.91 12.59 -0.87
N GLY A 112 7.31 12.90 0.30
CA GLY A 112 6.24 13.88 0.44
C GLY A 112 6.71 15.33 0.61
N TRP A 113 7.87 15.56 1.22
CA TRP A 113 8.52 16.87 1.30
C TRP A 113 9.53 17.05 0.15
N LYS A 114 9.52 18.18 -0.55
CA LYS A 114 10.60 18.53 -1.51
C LYS A 114 11.81 18.99 -0.69
N PRO A 115 12.94 18.25 -0.60
CA PRO A 115 14.12 18.72 0.14
C PRO A 115 14.61 20.08 -0.38
N ALA A 116 14.41 20.33 -1.69
CA ALA A 116 14.64 21.59 -2.36
C ALA A 116 13.95 22.81 -1.69
N LEU A 117 12.78 22.63 -1.04
CA LEU A 117 12.11 23.71 -0.32
C LEU A 117 12.91 24.14 0.92
N VAL A 118 13.55 23.20 1.63
CA VAL A 118 14.38 23.50 2.81
C VAL A 118 15.60 24.33 2.41
N PHE A 119 16.25 23.99 1.29
CA PHE A 119 17.40 24.75 0.78
C PHE A 119 17.06 26.21 0.44
N ARG A 120 15.83 26.50 -0.02
CA ARG A 120 15.39 27.88 -0.27
C ARG A 120 15.32 28.73 1.01
N PHE A 121 14.99 28.12 2.15
CA PHE A 121 14.95 28.82 3.43
C PHE A 121 16.34 29.05 4.02
N VAL A 122 17.29 28.13 3.76
CA VAL A 122 18.69 28.28 4.19
C VAL A 122 19.39 29.41 3.42
N GLU A 123 19.12 29.55 2.11
CA GLU A 123 19.64 30.67 1.32
C GLU A 123 19.01 32.02 1.69
N SER A 124 17.72 32.07 2.02
CA SER A 124 17.08 33.33 2.45
C SER A 124 17.49 33.78 3.86
N GLY A 125 18.00 32.87 4.70
CA GLY A 125 18.47 33.17 6.05
C GLY A 125 19.96 33.57 6.15
N GLY A 126 20.74 33.41 5.08
CA GLY A 126 22.19 33.62 5.08
C GLY A 126 22.69 34.93 4.47
N GLY A 127 21.81 35.76 3.90
CA GLY A 127 22.18 36.97 3.15
C GLY A 127 21.72 38.27 3.80
N GLY A 128 22.23 38.58 5.00
CA GLY A 128 21.90 39.81 5.74
C GLY A 128 23.10 40.45 6.42
N GLY A 129 24.29 40.34 5.83
CA GLY A 129 25.51 40.99 6.32
C GLY A 129 25.98 42.11 5.39
N GLY A 130 25.86 43.36 5.87
CA GLY A 130 26.82 44.43 5.62
C GLY A 130 26.90 45.04 4.21
N GLY A 131 26.30 46.22 4.04
CA GLY A 131 26.50 47.08 2.87
C GLY A 131 26.29 48.55 3.17
N MET A 132 26.94 49.09 4.22
CA MET A 132 27.01 50.53 4.46
C MET A 132 28.04 51.12 3.48
N GLY A 133 27.56 51.67 2.36
CA GLY A 133 28.40 52.39 1.39
C GLY A 133 28.90 53.73 1.97
N PRO A 134 30.13 54.17 1.65
CA PRO A 134 30.67 55.39 2.21
C PRO A 134 29.99 56.63 1.60
N ALA A 135 29.73 57.62 2.46
CA ALA A 135 29.31 58.95 2.05
C ALA A 135 30.38 59.61 1.17
N GLN A 136 30.00 60.05 -0.03
CA GLN A 136 30.74 61.08 -0.76
C GLN A 136 30.01 62.41 -0.65
N ARG A 137 30.79 63.42 -0.30
CA ARG A 137 30.50 64.84 -0.34
C ARG A 137 31.46 65.47 -1.34
#